data_AF-A0A9W6Z9S1-F1
#
_entry.id   AF-A0A9W6Z9S1-F1
#
_cell.length_a   1.000
_cell.length_b   1.000
_cell.length_c   1.000
_cell.angle_alpha   90.00
_cell.angle_beta   90.00
_cell.angle_gamma   90.00
#
_symmetry.space_group_name_H-M   'P 1'
#
loop_
_entity.id
_entity.type
_entity.pdbx_description
1 polymer ?
#
loop_
_entity_poly.entity_id
_entity_poly.type
_entity_poly.pdbx_seq_one_letter_code
_entity_poly.pdbx_strand_id
1 'polypeptide(L)'
;MIGLRAAFRAGSASRGASRSTMTAPVFKPSLWDRASCAIEKRPFSTQLLLCTFKTSCCDVMAQTCIEGKSFKDIDWRRNSIYTAFGFLYLGGAQYFIYVHGFKKLFNPAIVEKFGSQTIRQKLTNLPGLKSLFGQTLVDIGIHQPFMYLPAFYVVKEFMHAVNDVGTGEKGEYGSAKNITDVSPVEI
;
A
#
# COMPACT_ATOMS: atom_id res chain seq x y z
N MET A 1 -23.71 3.72 71.98
CA MET A 1 -23.88 2.38 71.35
C MET A 1 -22.79 2.27 70.27
N ILE A 2 -21.52 1.97 70.56
CA ILE A 2 -20.89 0.77 71.13
C ILE A 2 -21.45 -0.52 70.56
N GLY A 3 -20.65 -1.15 69.69
CA GLY A 3 -20.77 -2.54 69.28
C GLY A 3 -20.44 -2.73 67.80
N LEU A 4 -19.58 -3.64 67.37
CA LEU A 4 -18.67 -4.53 68.06
C LEU A 4 -17.79 -5.08 66.92
N ARG A 5 -16.48 -4.81 66.96
CA ARG A 5 -15.50 -5.46 66.09
C ARG A 5 -15.40 -6.92 66.49
N ALA A 6 -15.90 -7.84 65.67
CA ALA A 6 -15.64 -9.26 65.81
C ALA A 6 -14.39 -9.61 64.98
N ALA A 7 -13.26 -9.69 65.68
CA ALA A 7 -12.08 -10.39 65.21
C ALA A 7 -12.38 -11.90 65.26
N PHE A 8 -12.20 -12.59 64.13
CA PHE A 8 -11.96 -14.03 64.15
C PHE A 8 -10.61 -14.29 63.50
N ARG A 9 -9.75 -14.91 64.30
CA ARG A 9 -8.34 -15.17 64.06
C ARG A 9 -8.18 -16.63 63.63
N ALA A 10 -7.16 -16.85 62.81
CA ALA A 10 -6.42 -18.11 62.61
C ALA A 10 -7.07 -19.23 61.78
N GLY A 11 -6.37 -19.54 60.68
CA GLY A 11 -6.55 -20.73 59.87
C GLY A 11 -5.42 -20.83 58.85
N SER A 12 -4.22 -21.18 59.32
CA SER A 12 -3.07 -21.50 58.50
C SER A 12 -3.39 -22.69 57.60
N ALA A 13 -3.27 -22.51 56.28
CA ALA A 13 -3.24 -23.62 55.33
C ALA A 13 -2.23 -23.29 54.23
N SER A 14 -0.99 -23.70 54.48
CA SER A 14 0.04 -23.88 53.48
C SER A 14 -0.48 -24.78 52.36
N ARG A 15 -0.80 -24.21 51.20
CA ARG A 15 -0.87 -24.95 49.94
C ARG A 15 0.30 -24.52 49.09
N GLY A 16 1.30 -25.38 49.01
CA GLY A 16 2.38 -25.26 48.05
C GLY A 16 1.80 -25.22 46.64
N ALA A 17 1.75 -24.03 46.06
CA ALA A 17 1.51 -23.87 44.64
C ALA A 17 2.82 -24.25 43.95
N SER A 18 2.90 -25.52 43.54
CA SER A 18 3.93 -26.01 42.64
C SER A 18 3.97 -25.08 41.43
N ARG A 19 4.99 -24.23 41.37
CA ARG A 19 5.25 -23.33 40.25
C ARG A 19 5.76 -24.21 39.11
N SER A 20 4.82 -24.81 38.39
CA SER A 20 5.10 -25.44 37.09
C SER A 20 5.61 -24.33 36.17
N THR A 21 6.93 -24.21 36.07
CA THR A 21 7.60 -23.47 35.02
C THR A 21 7.24 -24.17 33.71
N MET A 22 6.11 -23.81 33.12
CA MET A 22 5.80 -24.13 31.73
C MET A 22 6.85 -23.40 30.89
N THR A 23 7.94 -24.09 30.56
CA THR A 23 8.79 -23.73 29.44
C THR A 23 7.93 -23.85 28.19
N ALA A 24 7.32 -22.73 27.78
CA ALA A 24 6.59 -22.66 26.53
C ALA A 24 7.51 -23.16 25.41
N PRO A 25 7.00 -23.97 24.46
CA PRO A 25 7.80 -24.41 23.33
C PRO A 25 8.29 -23.17 22.58
N VAL A 26 9.60 -23.06 22.42
CA VAL A 26 10.24 -22.00 21.63
C VAL A 26 9.86 -22.23 20.17
N PHE A 27 8.72 -21.68 19.76
CA PHE A 27 8.29 -21.67 18.38
C PHE A 27 9.34 -20.89 17.59
N LYS A 28 10.06 -21.57 16.68
CA LYS A 28 11.00 -20.89 15.78
C LYS A 28 10.16 -20.00 14.86
N PRO A 29 10.32 -18.67 14.90
CA PRO A 29 9.48 -17.79 14.11
C PRO A 29 9.66 -18.11 12.62
N SER A 30 8.53 -18.30 11.93
CA SER A 30 8.50 -18.48 10.48
C SER A 30 9.11 -17.27 9.79
N LEU A 31 9.60 -17.44 8.55
CA LEU A 31 9.98 -16.31 7.70
C LEU A 31 8.81 -15.32 7.55
N TRP A 32 7.57 -15.82 7.58
CA TRP A 32 6.36 -15.01 7.56
C TRP A 32 6.20 -14.16 8.82
N ASP A 33 6.51 -14.72 10.00
CA ASP A 33 6.42 -13.99 11.28
C ASP A 33 7.48 -12.88 11.33
N ARG A 34 8.68 -13.16 10.79
CA ARG A 34 9.76 -12.16 10.69
C ARG A 34 9.43 -11.06 9.69
N ALA A 35 8.85 -11.41 8.54
CA ALA A 35 8.39 -10.44 7.54
C ALA A 35 7.26 -9.57 8.09
N SER A 36 6.26 -10.17 8.73
CA SER A 36 5.13 -9.46 9.35
C SER A 36 5.61 -8.50 10.44
N CYS A 37 6.52 -8.95 11.31
CA CYS A 37 7.13 -8.09 12.33
C CYS A 37 7.93 -6.93 11.72
N ALA A 38 8.62 -7.15 10.59
CA ALA A 38 9.34 -6.09 9.88
C ALA A 38 8.39 -5.06 9.23
N ILE A 39 7.27 -5.53 8.66
CA ILE A 39 6.21 -4.70 8.07
C ILE A 39 5.60 -3.79 9.15
N GLU A 40 5.27 -4.35 10.32
CA GLU A 40 4.69 -3.61 11.45
C GLU A 40 5.66 -2.56 12.02
N LYS A 41 6.96 -2.88 12.10
CA LYS A 41 7.97 -1.96 12.66
C LYS A 41 8.27 -0.76 11.77
N ARG A 42 8.18 -0.91 10.44
CA ARG A 42 8.49 0.16 9.47
C ARG A 42 7.49 0.16 8.32
N PRO A 43 6.24 0.62 8.56
CA PRO A 43 5.18 0.57 7.55
C PRO A 43 5.50 1.45 6.32
N PHE A 44 6.09 2.63 6.53
CA PHE A 44 6.47 3.54 5.45
C PHE A 44 7.56 2.96 4.55
N SER A 45 8.69 2.51 5.14
CA SER A 45 9.81 1.95 4.37
C SER A 45 9.41 0.68 3.63
N THR A 46 8.59 -0.18 4.25
CA THR A 46 8.13 -1.41 3.62
C THR A 46 7.20 -1.10 2.44
N GLN A 47 6.28 -0.14 2.59
CA GLN A 47 5.42 0.29 1.50
C GLN A 47 6.21 0.89 0.34
N LEU A 48 7.16 1.78 0.64
CA LEU A 48 8.04 2.40 -0.35
C LEU A 48 8.81 1.36 -1.17
N LEU A 49 9.40 0.37 -0.50
CA LEU A 49 10.13 -0.72 -1.15
C LEU A 49 9.21 -1.61 -2.00
N LEU A 50 8.06 -2.01 -1.46
CA LEU A 50 7.09 -2.85 -2.18
C LEU A 50 6.53 -2.15 -3.42
N CYS A 51 6.17 -0.87 -3.30
CA CYS A 51 5.68 -0.08 -4.42
C CYS A 51 6.75 0.06 -5.51
N THR A 52 7.97 0.42 -5.14
CA THR A 52 9.10 0.56 -6.06
C THR A 52 9.40 -0.74 -6.80
N PHE A 53 9.46 -1.85 -6.06
CA PHE A 53 9.70 -3.17 -6.62
C PHE A 53 8.59 -3.59 -7.57
N LYS A 54 7.32 -3.47 -7.13
CA LYS A 54 6.15 -3.74 -7.96
C LYS A 54 6.19 -2.97 -9.27
N THR A 55 6.42 -1.65 -9.21
CA THR A 55 6.40 -0.81 -10.41
C THR A 55 7.52 -1.17 -11.36
N SER A 56 8.72 -1.50 -10.85
CA SER A 56 9.81 -1.96 -11.70
C SER A 56 9.50 -3.31 -12.36
N CYS A 57 8.95 -4.26 -11.61
CA CYS A 57 8.52 -5.55 -12.16
C CYS A 57 7.41 -5.38 -13.21
N CYS A 58 6.41 -4.53 -12.95
CA CYS A 58 5.33 -4.28 -13.90
C CYS A 58 5.84 -3.69 -15.21
N ASP A 59 6.82 -2.79 -15.19
CA ASP A 59 7.40 -2.23 -16.42
C ASP A 59 8.23 -3.28 -17.18
N VAL A 60 9.06 -4.06 -16.48
CA VAL A 60 9.79 -5.18 -17.11
C VAL A 60 8.84 -6.21 -17.71
N MET A 61 7.75 -6.52 -17.01
CA MET A 61 6.69 -7.41 -17.52
C MET A 61 5.97 -6.81 -18.72
N ALA A 62 5.70 -5.51 -18.73
CA ALA A 62 5.09 -4.85 -19.89
C ALA A 62 6.01 -4.94 -21.11
N GLN A 63 7.30 -4.67 -20.94
CA GLN A 63 8.27 -4.74 -22.03
C GLN A 63 8.47 -6.16 -22.57
N THR A 64 8.44 -7.17 -21.70
CA THR A 64 8.67 -8.58 -22.09
C THR A 64 7.41 -9.30 -22.56
N CYS A 65 6.27 -9.11 -21.87
CA CYS A 65 5.03 -9.83 -22.16
C CYS A 65 4.12 -9.11 -23.16
N ILE A 66 4.09 -7.78 -23.17
CA ILE A 66 3.20 -6.99 -24.06
C ILE A 66 3.96 -6.59 -25.32
N GLU A 67 5.17 -6.05 -25.16
CA GLU A 67 5.99 -5.60 -26.30
C GLU A 67 6.87 -6.70 -26.89
N GLY A 68 6.97 -7.86 -26.22
CA GLY A 68 7.73 -9.02 -26.72
C GLY A 68 9.25 -8.82 -26.77
N LYS A 69 9.79 -7.82 -26.07
CA LYS A 69 11.24 -7.54 -26.07
C LYS A 69 12.01 -8.62 -25.34
N SER A 70 13.20 -8.96 -25.87
CA SER A 70 14.11 -9.88 -25.23
C SER A 70 14.73 -9.23 -23.98
N PHE A 71 15.13 -10.04 -22.98
CA PHE A 71 15.70 -9.53 -21.71
C PHE A 71 16.96 -8.66 -21.89
N LYS A 72 17.63 -8.74 -23.04
CA LYS A 72 18.78 -7.90 -23.39
C LYS A 72 18.39 -6.51 -23.93
N ASP A 73 17.19 -6.37 -24.47
CA ASP A 73 16.69 -5.15 -25.11
C ASP A 73 15.75 -4.36 -24.18
N ILE A 74 15.85 -4.60 -22.88
CA ILE A 74 15.07 -3.88 -21.86
C ILE A 74 15.52 -2.43 -21.83
N ASP A 75 14.54 -1.53 -21.95
CA ASP A 75 14.74 -0.10 -21.77
C ASP A 75 14.82 0.22 -20.27
N TRP A 76 16.04 0.21 -19.75
CA TRP A 76 16.34 0.55 -18.36
C TRP A 76 16.08 2.02 -18.03
N ARG A 77 16.09 2.91 -19.03
CA ARG A 77 15.80 4.33 -18.84
C ARG A 77 14.32 4.50 -18.50
N ARG A 78 13.45 3.84 -19.27
CA ARG A 78 12.01 3.75 -18.98
C ARG A 78 11.76 3.11 -17.61
N ASN A 79 12.39 1.96 -17.31
CA ASN A 79 12.22 1.29 -16.02
C ASN A 79 12.62 2.19 -14.85
N SER A 80 13.68 3.00 -14.99
CA SER A 80 14.11 3.95 -13.95
C SER A 80 13.07 5.03 -13.65
N ILE A 81 12.36 5.53 -14.66
CA ILE A 81 11.32 6.55 -14.49
C ILE A 81 10.10 5.95 -13.81
N TYR A 82 9.68 4.75 -14.22
CA TYR A 82 8.59 4.03 -13.55
C TYR A 82 8.93 3.68 -12.10
N THR A 83 10.19 3.33 -11.84
CA THR A 83 10.70 3.06 -10.49
C THR A 83 10.70 4.33 -9.64
N ALA A 84 11.17 5.47 -10.18
CA ALA A 84 11.16 6.76 -9.49
C ALA A 84 9.73 7.25 -9.21
N PHE A 85 8.81 7.06 -10.16
CA PHE A 85 7.39 7.35 -9.96
C PHE A 85 6.77 6.45 -8.88
N GLY A 86 7.06 5.15 -8.91
CA GLY A 86 6.65 4.20 -7.88
C GLY A 86 7.16 4.56 -6.49
N PHE A 87 8.38 5.06 -6.40
CA PHE A 87 8.99 5.50 -5.14
C PHE A 87 8.38 6.81 -4.64
N LEU A 88 8.45 7.88 -5.43
CA LEU A 88 8.06 9.23 -4.99
C LEU A 88 6.55 9.38 -4.87
N TYR A 89 5.80 8.93 -5.88
CA TYR A 89 4.35 9.11 -5.92
C TYR A 89 3.65 7.99 -5.14
N LEU A 90 3.82 6.72 -5.52
CA LEU A 90 3.09 5.60 -4.89
C LEU A 90 3.61 5.24 -3.49
N GLY A 91 4.92 5.37 -3.25
CA GLY A 91 5.49 5.10 -1.94
C GLY A 91 5.43 6.30 -0.99
N GLY A 92 5.70 7.50 -1.51
CA GLY A 92 5.70 8.75 -0.75
C GLY A 92 4.33 9.42 -0.66
N ALA A 93 3.93 10.11 -1.73
CA ALA A 93 2.73 10.95 -1.76
C ALA A 93 1.45 10.17 -1.41
N GLN A 94 1.31 8.97 -1.98
CA GLN A 94 0.18 8.09 -1.74
C GLN A 94 0.12 7.63 -0.27
N TYR A 95 1.26 7.36 0.38
CA TYR A 95 1.29 7.07 1.82
C TYR A 95 0.75 8.26 2.61
N PHE A 96 1.15 9.49 2.30
CA PHE A 96 0.63 10.66 2.99
C PHE A 96 -0.89 10.83 2.79
N ILE A 97 -1.37 10.65 1.56
CA ILE A 97 -2.80 10.80 1.23
C ILE A 97 -3.65 9.76 1.96
N TYR A 98 -3.30 8.47 1.91
CA TYR A 98 -4.11 7.45 2.58
C TYR A 98 -3.86 7.40 4.09
N VAL A 99 -2.63 7.51 4.57
CA VAL A 99 -2.35 7.37 6.02
C VAL A 99 -2.73 8.63 6.79
N HIS A 100 -2.57 9.82 6.23
CA HIS A 100 -2.92 11.06 6.94
C HIS A 100 -4.26 11.65 6.47
N GLY A 101 -4.54 11.62 5.17
CA GLY A 101 -5.78 12.15 4.61
C GLY A 101 -7.00 11.28 4.97
N PHE A 102 -6.96 9.97 4.71
CA PHE A 102 -8.12 9.12 4.98
C PHE A 102 -8.38 8.92 6.49
N LYS A 103 -7.35 8.96 7.33
CA LYS A 103 -7.52 8.98 8.80
C LYS A 103 -8.25 10.22 9.31
N LYS A 104 -8.14 11.35 8.61
CA LYS A 104 -8.89 12.58 8.95
C LYS A 104 -10.30 12.57 8.37
N LEU A 105 -10.48 11.98 7.20
CA LEU A 105 -11.76 11.99 6.48
C LEU A 105 -12.75 10.94 6.99
N PHE A 106 -12.25 9.81 7.49
CA PHE A 106 -13.07 8.71 7.99
C PHE A 106 -12.77 8.42 9.46
N ASN A 107 -13.79 7.99 10.22
CA ASN A 107 -13.65 7.65 11.63
C ASN A 107 -12.65 6.50 11.82
N PRO A 108 -11.47 6.75 12.45
CA PRO A 108 -10.39 5.75 12.55
C PRO A 108 -10.84 4.50 13.31
N ALA A 109 -11.69 4.68 14.33
CA ALA A 109 -12.26 3.59 15.12
C ALA A 109 -13.11 2.62 14.28
N ILE A 110 -13.82 3.11 13.24
CA ILE A 110 -14.63 2.26 12.36
C ILE A 110 -13.72 1.53 11.37
N VAL A 111 -12.70 2.20 10.85
CA VAL A 111 -11.77 1.64 9.87
C VAL A 111 -10.86 0.58 10.49
N GLU A 112 -10.31 0.80 11.69
CA GLU A 112 -9.49 -0.17 12.41
C GLU A 112 -10.29 -1.40 12.86
N LYS A 113 -11.50 -1.17 13.37
CA LYS A 113 -12.42 -2.26 13.74
C LYS A 113 -12.82 -3.09 12.52
N PHE A 114 -13.05 -2.44 11.37
CA PHE A 114 -13.34 -3.16 10.14
C PHE A 114 -12.12 -3.89 9.61
N GLY A 115 -10.92 -3.30 9.70
CA GLY A 115 -9.65 -3.87 9.25
C GLY A 115 -9.32 -5.20 9.93
N SER A 116 -9.53 -5.28 11.25
CA SER A 116 -9.21 -6.45 12.10
C SER A 116 -10.23 -7.61 12.04
N GLN A 117 -11.37 -7.44 11.37
CA GLN A 117 -12.42 -8.46 11.29
C GLN A 117 -12.14 -9.53 10.23
N THR A 118 -12.72 -10.72 10.41
CA THR A 118 -12.71 -11.77 9.37
C THR A 118 -13.62 -11.41 8.18
N ILE A 119 -13.40 -11.99 6.99
CA ILE A 119 -14.20 -11.68 5.78
C ILE A 119 -15.71 -11.88 6.02
N ARG A 120 -16.11 -12.94 6.74
CA ARG A 120 -17.52 -13.18 7.10
C ARG A 120 -18.09 -12.07 7.98
N GLN A 121 -17.30 -11.57 8.92
CA GLN A 121 -17.71 -10.46 9.78
C GLN A 121 -17.72 -9.14 9.02
N LYS A 122 -16.78 -8.89 8.11
CA LYS A 122 -16.77 -7.67 7.28
C LYS A 122 -18.08 -7.53 6.48
N LEU A 123 -18.64 -8.64 5.96
CA LEU A 123 -19.89 -8.63 5.20
C LEU A 123 -21.12 -8.23 6.02
N THR A 124 -21.13 -8.48 7.34
CA THR A 124 -22.25 -8.10 8.22
C THR A 124 -22.08 -6.73 8.88
N ASN A 125 -20.89 -6.13 8.82
CA ASN A 125 -20.60 -4.82 9.39
C ASN A 125 -20.98 -3.68 8.43
N LEU A 126 -22.28 -3.35 8.36
CA LEU A 126 -22.82 -2.26 7.55
C LEU A 126 -22.09 -0.91 7.73
N PRO A 127 -21.73 -0.46 8.95
CA PRO A 127 -21.01 0.80 9.12
C PRO A 127 -19.60 0.78 8.51
N GLY A 128 -18.92 -0.36 8.60
CA GLY A 128 -17.60 -0.55 7.98
C GLY A 128 -17.69 -0.62 6.46
N LEU A 129 -18.72 -1.28 5.94
CA LEU A 129 -18.96 -1.37 4.50
C LEU A 129 -19.32 -0.01 3.88
N LYS A 130 -20.13 0.81 4.57
CA LYS A 130 -20.40 2.21 4.16
C LYS A 130 -19.14 3.07 4.15
N SER A 131 -18.29 2.93 5.18
CA SER A 131 -17.01 3.63 5.24
C SER A 131 -16.07 3.20 4.11
N LEU A 132 -15.97 1.89 3.84
CA LEU A 132 -15.17 1.35 2.74
C LEU A 132 -15.68 1.84 1.39
N PHE A 133 -17.00 1.84 1.17
CA PHE A 133 -17.59 2.37 -0.05
C PHE A 133 -17.29 3.86 -0.23
N GLY A 134 -17.43 4.66 0.83
CA GLY A 134 -17.05 6.07 0.81
C GLY A 134 -15.57 6.30 0.50
N GLN A 135 -14.68 5.47 1.07
CA GLN A 135 -13.25 5.49 0.78
C GLN A 135 -12.99 5.22 -0.71
N THR A 136 -13.63 4.20 -1.28
CA THR A 136 -13.52 3.86 -2.70
C THR A 136 -14.06 4.98 -3.59
N LEU A 137 -15.16 5.64 -3.22
CA LEU A 137 -15.71 6.76 -3.98
C LEU A 137 -14.80 7.98 -3.98
N VAL A 138 -14.20 8.31 -2.83
CA VAL A 138 -13.20 9.39 -2.76
C VAL A 138 -11.96 9.02 -3.58
N ASP A 139 -11.58 7.75 -3.56
CA ASP A 139 -10.43 7.27 -4.32
C ASP A 139 -10.65 7.38 -5.84
N ILE A 140 -11.74 6.82 -6.36
CA ILE A 140 -12.06 6.83 -7.78
C ILE A 140 -12.51 8.22 -8.25
N GLY A 141 -13.28 8.93 -7.43
CA GLY A 141 -13.90 10.21 -7.81
C GLY A 141 -13.00 11.43 -7.61
N ILE A 142 -12.06 11.37 -6.66
CA ILE A 142 -11.19 12.51 -6.32
C ILE A 142 -9.73 12.15 -6.58
N HIS A 143 -9.24 11.06 -5.98
CA HIS A 143 -7.81 10.77 -6.03
C HIS A 143 -7.33 10.38 -7.43
N GLN A 144 -8.05 9.50 -8.13
CA GLN A 144 -7.69 9.10 -9.49
C GLN A 144 -7.72 10.28 -10.49
N PRO A 145 -8.84 11.01 -10.68
CA PRO A 145 -8.90 12.03 -11.72
C PRO A 145 -8.07 13.28 -11.41
N PHE A 146 -7.99 13.70 -10.14
CA PHE A 146 -7.36 14.99 -9.80
C PHE A 146 -5.92 14.89 -9.32
N MET A 147 -5.48 13.74 -8.82
CA MET A 147 -4.09 13.57 -8.37
C MET A 147 -3.31 12.60 -9.24
N TYR A 148 -3.88 11.43 -9.52
CA TYR A 148 -3.18 10.40 -10.30
C TYR A 148 -3.04 10.78 -11.77
N LEU A 149 -4.10 11.26 -12.44
CA LEU A 149 -4.02 11.64 -13.86
C LEU A 149 -2.99 12.75 -14.10
N PRO A 150 -2.98 13.90 -13.37
CA PRO A 150 -1.98 14.93 -13.62
C PRO A 150 -0.55 14.45 -13.38
N ALA A 151 -0.32 13.68 -12.31
CA ALA A 151 0.99 13.12 -12.02
C ALA A 151 1.45 12.14 -13.11
N PHE A 152 0.53 11.33 -13.64
CA PHE A 152 0.79 10.43 -14.75
C PHE A 152 1.14 11.19 -16.03
N TYR A 153 0.38 12.23 -16.39
CA TYR A 153 0.67 13.03 -17.59
C TYR A 153 2.01 13.77 -17.48
N VAL A 154 2.36 14.32 -16.30
CA VAL A 154 3.68 14.94 -16.09
C VAL A 154 4.81 13.94 -16.30
N VAL A 155 4.67 12.72 -15.77
CA VAL A 155 5.69 11.67 -15.96
C VAL A 155 5.73 11.21 -17.41
N LYS A 156 4.59 11.13 -18.08
CA LYS A 156 4.52 10.79 -19.51
C LYS A 156 5.25 11.82 -20.37
N GLU A 157 4.99 13.11 -20.16
CA GLU A 157 5.71 14.19 -20.86
C GLU A 157 7.21 14.15 -20.54
N PHE A 158 7.58 13.89 -19.29
CA PHE A 158 8.97 13.72 -18.91
C PHE A 158 9.63 12.54 -19.64
N MET A 159 8.94 11.40 -19.77
CA MET A 159 9.43 10.25 -20.53
C MET A 159 9.63 10.59 -22.01
N HIS A 160 8.67 11.30 -22.62
CA HIS A 160 8.77 11.73 -24.01
C HIS A 160 9.97 12.67 -24.20
N ALA A 161 10.11 13.70 -23.37
CA ALA A 161 11.23 14.65 -23.42
C ALA A 161 12.59 13.96 -23.18
N VAL A 162 12.64 13.00 -22.27
CA VAL A 162 13.83 12.20 -21.99
C VAL A 162 14.22 11.39 -23.24
N ASN A 163 13.27 10.73 -23.89
CA ASN A 163 13.52 9.95 -25.10
C ASN A 163 14.06 10.84 -26.23
N ASP A 164 13.48 12.03 -26.44
CA ASP A 164 13.92 13.01 -27.43
C ASP A 164 15.36 13.50 -27.20
N VAL A 165 15.83 13.57 -25.95
CA VAL A 165 17.23 13.95 -25.63
C VAL A 165 18.23 12.80 -25.89
N GLY A 166 17.78 11.55 -25.85
CA GLY A 166 18.65 10.37 -26.05
C GLY A 166 18.91 10.06 -27.52
N THR A 167 17.91 10.29 -28.37
CA THR A 167 18.05 10.33 -29.81
C THR A 167 18.50 11.74 -30.20
N GLY A 168 19.78 11.93 -30.51
CA GLY A 168 20.32 13.22 -30.95
C GLY A 168 19.77 13.73 -32.31
N GLU A 169 18.46 13.75 -32.50
CA GLU A 169 17.82 14.49 -33.57
C GLU A 169 17.59 15.93 -33.12
N LYS A 170 18.28 16.84 -33.82
CA LYS A 170 18.00 18.26 -33.79
C LYS A 170 16.52 18.48 -33.99
N GLY A 171 15.94 19.35 -33.17
CA GLY A 171 14.52 19.66 -33.20
C GLY A 171 13.99 19.94 -34.60
N GLU A 172 12.96 19.20 -34.96
CA GLU A 172 11.99 19.59 -35.98
C GLU A 172 10.62 19.68 -35.28
N TYR A 173 10.48 20.72 -34.44
CA TYR A 173 9.16 21.23 -34.09
C TYR A 173 8.57 21.87 -35.34
N GLY A 174 7.73 21.13 -36.05
CA GLY A 174 6.91 21.71 -37.11
C GLY A 174 6.57 20.77 -38.26
N SER A 175 5.82 19.69 -38.01
CA SER A 175 4.93 19.21 -39.07
C SER A 175 3.76 18.44 -38.50
N ALA A 176 2.59 19.04 -38.69
CA ALA A 176 1.29 18.49 -38.40
C ALA A 176 1.15 17.06 -38.96
N LYS A 177 1.19 16.05 -38.09
CA LYS A 177 0.64 14.74 -38.43
C LYS A 177 -0.82 14.69 -37.96
N ASN A 178 -1.64 15.00 -38.95
CA ASN A 178 -3.04 14.63 -39.13
C ASN A 178 -3.70 13.84 -37.99
N ILE A 179 -4.70 14.50 -37.41
CA ILE A 179 -5.84 13.92 -36.72
C ILE A 179 -6.68 13.15 -37.76
N THR A 180 -6.22 12.00 -38.26
CA THR A 180 -7.04 11.10 -39.10
C THR A 180 -6.63 9.62 -39.02
N ASP A 181 -5.98 9.16 -37.96
CA ASP A 181 -5.78 7.71 -37.75
C ASP A 181 -6.26 7.29 -36.36
N VAL A 182 -7.56 7.51 -36.15
CA VAL A 182 -8.32 6.77 -35.13
C VAL A 182 -8.82 5.53 -35.86
N SER A 183 -8.06 4.44 -35.79
CA SER A 183 -8.60 3.13 -36.11
C SER A 183 -9.81 2.87 -35.20
N PRO A 184 -10.99 2.56 -35.75
CA PRO A 184 -12.14 2.22 -34.92
C PRO A 184 -11.82 0.95 -34.15
N VAL A 185 -11.91 1.04 -32.82
CA VAL A 185 -12.00 -0.11 -31.93
C VAL A 185 -13.27 -0.86 -32.32
N GLU A 186 -13.12 -1.95 -33.09
CA GLU A 186 -14.20 -2.91 -33.29
C GLU A 186 -14.54 -3.56 -31.94
N ILE A 187 -15.82 -3.46 -31.58
CA ILE A 187 -16.47 -4.16 -30.48
C ILE A 187 -16.94 -5.52 -30.99
#